data_AF-A0A497MQG3-F1
#
_entry.id   AF-A0A497MQG3-F1
#
_cell.length_a   1.000
_cell.length_b   1.000
_cell.length_c   1.000
_cell.angle_alpha   90.00
_cell.angle_beta   90.00
_cell.angle_gamma   90.00
#
_symmetry.space_group_name_H-M   'P 1'
#
loop_
_entity.id
_entity.type
_entity.pdbx_description
1 polymer ?
#
loop_
_entity_poly.entity_id
_entity_poly.type
_entity_poly.pdbx_seq_one_letter_code
_entity_poly.pdbx_strand_id
1 'polypeptide(L)'
;MPVGGVSDITSIKAYSCIIENGKPAFVEQGTIEKREETKLVLRTVLPVNIIEMLLKRTVLDSKPSFLSLQISVTGSQEFTYVLSLNVFNTTEVKEKLNITKSISATELIELAKENSISPKKISETKLDSKSGLVTLANIQIQQAKKPEYKGPEWIEFIEIRTPNLGENFIERVEIRNLAFVYEKEGREPSQTISLGADFYVLGVYFLIILFIFPLIFLKKQSKYSLGCILLLGFLLRVSIAPFTSHNFDILGCKRAVRMYYEEGVLSLFTSWTSPPVWFFVLLVFHAPYIALRKIGLPDFRVYYQPILALEVLFIKLPLILSDVMSAYLIYKICRKMEISESRSKLVLAVFMFNPLNIFFPAIWGMFDSLAVFFMLLGFYYVVEGKFYVAALIWGLGVKWYSLAFIPFLAVARYLKENQRGKMRRIVGGLLVLAIGFGTFAALMVTPHILHGNTAYLKQVLEF
;
A
#
# COMPACT_ATOMS: atom_id res chain seq x y z
N MET A 1 -8.46 -6.66 11.84
CA MET A 1 -9.12 -7.64 10.96
C MET A 1 -10.37 -6.96 10.44
N PRO A 2 -10.65 -6.94 9.12
CA PRO A 2 -11.96 -6.52 8.63
C PRO A 2 -13.02 -7.35 9.37
N VAL A 3 -13.93 -6.69 10.08
CA VAL A 3 -15.02 -7.38 10.77
C VAL A 3 -16.14 -7.47 9.76
N GLY A 4 -16.17 -8.58 9.06
CA GLY A 4 -17.25 -8.93 8.15
C GLY A 4 -16.77 -9.37 6.78
N GLY A 5 -17.65 -10.10 6.11
CA GLY A 5 -17.39 -10.83 4.88
C GLY A 5 -18.68 -11.11 4.12
N VAL A 6 -18.57 -11.84 3.02
CA VAL A 6 -19.74 -12.25 2.23
C VAL A 6 -20.78 -12.96 3.10
N SER A 7 -20.35 -13.67 4.15
CA SER A 7 -21.19 -14.31 5.17
C SER A 7 -22.19 -13.38 5.87
N ASP A 8 -21.95 -12.07 5.91
CA ASP A 8 -22.88 -11.11 6.52
C ASP A 8 -24.07 -10.77 5.64
N ILE A 9 -24.07 -11.18 4.36
CA ILE A 9 -25.23 -11.12 3.49
C ILE A 9 -26.14 -12.30 3.83
N THR A 10 -27.29 -12.01 4.43
CA THR A 10 -28.24 -13.01 4.96
C THR A 10 -29.27 -13.48 3.93
N SER A 11 -29.70 -12.59 3.04
CA SER A 11 -30.63 -12.90 1.95
C SER A 11 -30.43 -11.95 0.78
N ILE A 12 -30.80 -12.43 -0.41
CA ILE A 12 -30.62 -11.71 -1.67
C ILE A 12 -31.93 -11.75 -2.42
N LYS A 13 -32.37 -10.59 -2.89
CA LYS A 13 -33.60 -10.42 -3.66
C LYS A 13 -33.28 -9.64 -4.93
N ALA A 14 -33.85 -10.06 -6.05
CA ALA A 14 -33.65 -9.41 -7.33
C ALA A 14 -35.00 -9.09 -7.95
N TYR A 15 -35.14 -7.89 -8.52
CA TYR A 15 -36.43 -7.41 -9.01
C TYR A 15 -36.32 -6.84 -10.41
N SER A 16 -37.21 -7.28 -11.29
CA SER A 16 -37.48 -6.61 -12.57
C SER A 16 -38.59 -5.58 -12.35
N CYS A 17 -38.40 -4.40 -12.91
CA CYS A 17 -39.41 -3.34 -12.91
C CYS A 17 -40.21 -3.42 -14.21
N ILE A 18 -41.52 -3.56 -14.09
CA ILE A 18 -42.48 -3.47 -15.18
C ILE A 18 -43.26 -2.17 -15.00
N ILE A 19 -43.52 -1.44 -16.07
CA ILE A 19 -44.34 -0.23 -15.99
C ILE A 19 -45.79 -0.66 -16.24
N GLU A 20 -46.59 -0.72 -15.17
CA GLU A 20 -48.03 -1.01 -15.25
C GLU A 20 -48.81 0.26 -14.93
N ASN A 21 -49.70 0.69 -15.84
CA ASN A 21 -50.56 1.87 -15.68
C ASN A 21 -49.78 3.16 -15.28
N GLY A 22 -48.57 3.33 -15.82
CA GLY A 22 -47.72 4.50 -15.54
C GLY A 22 -47.02 4.49 -14.17
N LYS A 23 -47.11 3.38 -13.41
CA LYS A 23 -46.39 3.19 -12.15
C LYS A 23 -45.41 2.02 -12.25
N PRO A 24 -44.23 2.09 -11.58
CA PRO A 24 -43.32 0.97 -11.52
C PRO A 24 -43.89 -0.13 -10.62
N ALA A 25 -44.11 -1.32 -11.19
CA ALA A 25 -44.41 -2.56 -10.49
C ALA A 25 -43.13 -3.42 -10.42
N PHE A 26 -42.80 -3.94 -9.25
CA PHE A 26 -41.59 -4.74 -9.03
C PHE A 26 -41.94 -6.22 -8.94
N VAL A 27 -41.37 -7.03 -9.83
CA VAL A 27 -41.57 -8.48 -9.85
C VAL A 27 -40.27 -9.15 -9.41
N GLU A 28 -40.35 -9.94 -8.33
CA GLU A 28 -39.21 -10.72 -7.86
C GLU A 28 -38.78 -11.77 -8.90
N GLN A 29 -37.48 -11.88 -9.12
CA GLN A 29 -36.85 -12.82 -10.03
C GLN A 29 -35.90 -13.75 -9.29
N GLY A 30 -35.81 -14.99 -9.78
CA GLY A 30 -34.85 -15.96 -9.28
C GLY A 30 -33.40 -15.54 -9.52
N THR A 31 -32.53 -15.91 -8.59
CA THR A 31 -31.08 -15.77 -8.72
C THR A 31 -30.38 -17.10 -8.48
N ILE A 32 -29.28 -17.32 -9.20
CA ILE A 32 -28.35 -18.43 -8.99
C ILE A 32 -27.16 -17.86 -8.20
N GLU A 33 -27.08 -18.25 -6.94
CA GLU A 33 -26.03 -17.82 -6.02
C GLU A 33 -24.90 -18.85 -5.96
N LYS A 34 -23.66 -18.39 -6.08
CA LYS A 34 -22.46 -19.15 -5.69
C LYS A 34 -21.69 -18.36 -4.65
N ARG A 35 -21.61 -18.90 -3.42
CA ARG A 35 -20.92 -18.29 -2.29
C ARG A 35 -19.65 -19.06 -1.92
N GLU A 36 -18.55 -18.33 -1.82
CA GLU A 36 -17.25 -18.76 -1.31
C GLU A 36 -16.87 -17.82 -0.13
N GLU A 37 -15.82 -18.15 0.63
CA GLU A 37 -15.47 -17.44 1.87
C GLU A 37 -15.29 -15.92 1.69
N THR A 38 -14.68 -15.49 0.58
CA THR A 38 -14.39 -14.07 0.28
C THR A 38 -15.06 -13.57 -1.00
N LYS A 39 -15.90 -14.40 -1.64
CA LYS A 39 -16.45 -14.16 -2.97
C LYS A 39 -17.91 -14.56 -3.07
N LEU A 40 -18.72 -13.67 -3.65
CA LEU A 40 -20.11 -13.90 -4.02
C LEU A 40 -20.27 -13.72 -5.53
N VAL A 41 -20.87 -14.69 -6.20
CA VAL A 41 -21.28 -14.55 -7.59
C VAL A 41 -22.78 -14.76 -7.68
N LEU A 42 -23.47 -13.77 -8.22
CA LEU A 42 -24.90 -13.79 -8.48
C LEU A 42 -25.13 -13.76 -9.99
N ARG A 43 -25.93 -14.69 -10.49
CA ARG A 43 -26.45 -14.68 -11.85
C ARG A 43 -27.96 -14.64 -11.80
N THR A 44 -28.57 -13.69 -12.47
CA THR A 44 -30.03 -13.58 -12.49
C THR A 44 -30.62 -14.55 -13.51
N VAL A 45 -31.79 -15.10 -13.23
CA VAL A 45 -32.49 -16.01 -14.17
C VAL A 45 -33.09 -15.22 -15.32
N LEU A 46 -33.64 -14.03 -15.02
CA LEU A 46 -34.05 -13.02 -15.99
C LEU A 46 -33.33 -11.69 -15.71
N PRO A 47 -33.14 -10.81 -16.70
CA PRO A 47 -32.54 -9.50 -16.47
C PRO A 47 -33.35 -8.68 -15.46
N VAL A 48 -32.69 -8.13 -14.42
CA VAL A 48 -33.33 -7.40 -13.31
C VAL A 48 -32.87 -5.95 -13.26
N ASN A 49 -33.65 -5.06 -12.66
CA ASN A 49 -33.24 -3.65 -12.52
C ASN A 49 -32.66 -3.34 -11.13
N ILE A 50 -32.99 -4.17 -10.13
CA ILE A 50 -32.59 -3.98 -8.73
C ILE A 50 -32.12 -5.30 -8.14
N ILE A 51 -31.01 -5.26 -7.40
CA ILE A 51 -30.55 -6.34 -6.53
C ILE A 51 -30.39 -5.79 -5.12
N GLU A 52 -30.99 -6.45 -4.14
CA GLU A 52 -30.89 -6.14 -2.72
C GLU A 52 -30.22 -7.28 -1.97
N MET A 53 -29.28 -6.93 -1.12
CA MET A 53 -28.52 -7.86 -0.28
C MET A 53 -28.72 -7.44 1.17
N LEU A 54 -29.56 -8.18 1.91
CA LEU A 54 -29.82 -7.89 3.32
C LEU A 54 -28.62 -8.27 4.17
N LEU A 55 -28.20 -7.35 5.03
CA LEU A 55 -27.09 -7.54 5.93
C LEU A 55 -27.55 -8.11 7.28
N LYS A 56 -26.64 -8.78 7.96
CA LYS A 56 -26.83 -9.20 9.35
C LYS A 56 -27.04 -7.95 10.22
N ARG A 57 -28.08 -7.99 11.06
CA ARG A 57 -28.56 -6.85 11.87
C ARG A 57 -27.50 -6.14 12.73
N THR A 58 -26.40 -6.81 13.05
CA THR A 58 -25.34 -6.28 13.93
C THR A 58 -24.27 -5.47 13.19
N VAL A 59 -24.35 -5.38 11.86
CA VAL A 59 -23.29 -4.81 11.04
C VAL A 59 -23.18 -3.29 11.27
N LEU A 60 -24.26 -2.51 11.17
CA LEU A 60 -24.16 -1.06 11.43
C LEU A 60 -24.20 -0.68 12.91
N ASP A 61 -24.71 -1.55 13.80
CA ASP A 61 -24.65 -1.38 15.26
C ASP A 61 -23.23 -1.12 15.77
N SER A 62 -22.26 -1.81 15.14
CA SER A 62 -20.83 -1.68 15.44
C SER A 62 -20.18 -0.39 14.90
N LYS A 63 -20.96 0.48 14.24
CA LYS A 63 -20.57 1.80 13.71
C LYS A 63 -19.35 1.76 12.78
N PRO A 64 -19.40 1.00 11.67
CA PRO A 64 -18.35 1.00 10.67
C PRO A 64 -18.23 2.38 10.01
N SER A 65 -17.00 2.74 9.62
CA SER A 65 -16.70 4.03 8.99
C SER A 65 -16.87 3.98 7.48
N PHE A 66 -16.55 2.83 6.88
CA PHE A 66 -16.75 2.57 5.46
C PHE A 66 -17.10 1.12 5.17
N LEU A 67 -17.84 0.93 4.08
CA LEU A 67 -18.03 -0.35 3.43
C LEU A 67 -17.09 -0.41 2.23
N SER A 68 -16.14 -1.36 2.25
CA SER A 68 -15.22 -1.60 1.14
C SER A 68 -15.56 -2.92 0.47
N LEU A 69 -15.68 -2.92 -0.84
CA LEU A 69 -15.90 -4.14 -1.61
C LEU A 69 -15.32 -4.01 -3.01
N GLN A 70 -14.87 -5.13 -3.54
CA GLN A 70 -14.48 -5.25 -4.93
C GLN A 70 -15.67 -5.78 -5.72
N ILE A 71 -16.20 -5.01 -6.66
CA ILE A 71 -17.42 -5.37 -7.39
C ILE A 71 -17.24 -5.28 -8.89
N SER A 72 -17.83 -6.24 -9.59
CA SER A 72 -18.08 -6.17 -11.03
C SER A 72 -19.57 -6.43 -11.27
N VAL A 73 -20.19 -5.58 -12.09
CA VAL A 73 -21.60 -5.70 -12.49
C VAL A 73 -21.64 -5.79 -14.00
N THR A 74 -22.32 -6.81 -14.52
CA THR A 74 -22.53 -7.03 -15.94
C THR A 74 -24.02 -6.96 -16.24
N GLY A 75 -24.36 -6.26 -17.32
CA GLY A 75 -25.72 -6.03 -17.78
C GLY A 75 -25.79 -6.02 -19.30
N SER A 76 -26.99 -5.86 -19.85
CA SER A 76 -27.26 -5.92 -21.29
C SER A 76 -26.65 -4.77 -22.10
N GLN A 77 -26.35 -3.64 -21.45
CA GLN A 77 -25.71 -2.46 -22.05
C GLN A 77 -24.69 -1.84 -21.08
N GLU A 78 -23.72 -1.08 -21.61
CA GLU A 78 -22.80 -0.30 -20.78
C GLU A 78 -23.48 0.97 -20.24
N PHE A 79 -23.97 0.94 -18.99
CA PHE A 79 -24.42 2.13 -18.24
C PHE A 79 -23.93 2.18 -16.77
N THR A 80 -23.90 3.37 -16.19
CA THR A 80 -23.51 3.56 -14.78
C THR A 80 -24.56 3.01 -13.80
N TYR A 81 -24.18 2.06 -12.95
CA TYR A 81 -25.02 1.54 -11.85
C TYR A 81 -24.90 2.42 -10.60
N VAL A 82 -25.92 2.40 -9.75
CA VAL A 82 -25.89 3.01 -8.43
C VAL A 82 -25.77 1.92 -7.38
N LEU A 83 -24.72 1.98 -6.58
CA LEU A 83 -24.52 1.14 -5.41
C LEU A 83 -24.81 1.99 -4.18
N SER A 84 -25.78 1.58 -3.38
CA SER A 84 -26.17 2.31 -2.17
C SER A 84 -26.29 1.41 -0.95
N LEU A 85 -26.01 1.99 0.21
CA LEU A 85 -26.26 1.39 1.52
C LEU A 85 -27.50 2.05 2.11
N ASN A 86 -28.51 1.23 2.42
CA ASN A 86 -29.84 1.69 2.80
C ASN A 86 -30.27 1.09 4.14
N VAL A 87 -31.13 1.83 4.85
CA VAL A 87 -31.79 1.35 6.06
C VAL A 87 -33.29 1.65 6.05
N PHE A 88 -34.06 0.71 6.62
CA PHE A 88 -35.50 0.84 6.83
C PHE A 88 -35.83 0.74 8.32
N ASN A 89 -36.60 1.68 8.85
CA ASN A 89 -37.18 1.56 10.17
C ASN A 89 -38.46 0.72 10.08
N THR A 90 -38.42 -0.48 10.67
CA THR A 90 -39.54 -1.43 10.61
C THR A 90 -40.79 -0.93 11.33
N THR A 91 -40.65 -0.14 12.39
CA THR A 91 -41.76 0.42 13.16
C THR A 91 -42.47 1.50 12.37
N GLU A 92 -41.72 2.42 11.76
CA GLU A 92 -42.28 3.48 10.90
C GLU A 92 -43.05 2.91 9.71
N VAL A 93 -42.52 1.84 9.08
CA VAL A 93 -43.18 1.18 7.95
C VAL A 93 -44.44 0.46 8.41
N LYS A 94 -44.40 -0.26 9.53
CA LYS A 94 -45.59 -0.95 10.08
C LYS A 94 -46.70 0.02 10.44
N GLU A 95 -46.36 1.18 11.03
CA GLU A 95 -47.32 2.24 11.34
C GLU A 95 -47.93 2.83 10.06
N LYS A 96 -47.11 3.17 9.06
CA LYS A 96 -47.59 3.71 7.77
C LYS A 96 -48.51 2.74 7.03
N LEU A 97 -48.30 1.44 7.18
CA LEU A 97 -49.06 0.39 6.49
C LEU A 97 -50.14 -0.27 7.37
N ASN A 98 -50.37 0.21 8.61
CA ASN A 98 -51.30 -0.38 9.58
C ASN A 98 -51.11 -1.90 9.80
N ILE A 99 -49.86 -2.35 9.84
CA ILE A 99 -49.51 -3.77 10.01
C ILE A 99 -49.38 -4.10 11.49
N THR A 100 -50.25 -4.97 12.00
CA THR A 100 -50.26 -5.44 13.40
C THR A 100 -49.69 -6.85 13.58
N LYS A 101 -49.44 -7.58 12.49
CA LYS A 101 -48.91 -8.96 12.52
C LYS A 101 -47.38 -8.99 12.47
N SER A 102 -46.80 -10.08 12.95
CA SER A 102 -45.36 -10.36 12.77
C SER A 102 -45.10 -10.72 11.31
N ILE A 103 -44.21 -9.99 10.66
CA ILE A 103 -43.86 -10.11 9.24
C ILE A 103 -42.33 -10.20 9.11
N SER A 104 -41.83 -10.95 8.13
CA SER A 104 -40.39 -11.09 7.87
C SER A 104 -39.78 -9.77 7.36
N ALA A 105 -38.46 -9.59 7.54
CA ALA A 105 -37.78 -8.37 7.08
C ALA A 105 -37.88 -8.18 5.55
N THR A 106 -37.82 -9.27 4.79
CA THR A 106 -37.94 -9.27 3.33
C THR A 106 -39.34 -8.88 2.87
N GLU A 107 -40.38 -9.44 3.48
CA GLU A 107 -41.77 -9.16 3.16
C GLU A 107 -42.15 -7.71 3.53
N LEU A 108 -41.54 -7.17 4.59
CA LEU A 108 -41.72 -5.76 4.95
C LEU A 108 -41.09 -4.79 3.92
N ILE A 109 -39.95 -5.16 3.32
CA ILE A 109 -39.33 -4.38 2.24
C ILE A 109 -40.18 -4.43 0.97
N GLU A 110 -40.72 -5.60 0.64
CA GLU A 110 -41.63 -5.77 -0.51
C GLU A 110 -42.89 -4.90 -0.36
N LEU A 111 -43.57 -4.98 0.79
CA LEU A 111 -44.74 -4.15 1.10
C LEU A 111 -44.42 -2.64 1.10
N ALA A 112 -43.25 -2.25 1.61
CA ALA A 112 -42.80 -0.86 1.58
C ALA A 112 -42.65 -0.35 0.13
N LYS A 113 -42.09 -1.17 -0.77
CA LYS A 113 -41.92 -0.82 -2.19
C LYS A 113 -43.24 -0.71 -2.92
N GLU A 114 -44.14 -1.67 -2.73
CA GLU A 114 -45.49 -1.65 -3.34
C GLU A 114 -46.26 -0.37 -2.98
N ASN A 115 -46.05 0.12 -1.75
CA ASN A 115 -46.67 1.34 -1.24
C ASN A 115 -45.78 2.60 -1.42
N SER A 116 -44.73 2.53 -2.24
CA SER A 116 -43.84 3.66 -2.56
C SER A 116 -43.14 4.30 -1.34
N ILE A 117 -42.94 3.53 -0.27
CA ILE A 117 -42.20 3.96 0.93
C ILE A 117 -40.70 3.75 0.65
N SER A 118 -39.96 4.85 0.50
CA SER A 118 -38.54 4.80 0.17
C SER A 118 -37.64 4.56 1.39
N PRO A 119 -36.56 3.76 1.27
CA PRO A 119 -35.59 3.59 2.34
C PRO A 119 -34.85 4.88 2.64
N LYS A 120 -34.33 4.99 3.86
CA LYS A 120 -33.37 6.03 4.19
C LYS A 120 -32.00 5.63 3.65
N LYS A 121 -31.52 6.39 2.67
CA LYS A 121 -30.20 6.21 2.07
C LYS A 121 -29.11 6.72 3.00
N ILE A 122 -28.20 5.84 3.40
CA ILE A 122 -27.03 6.21 4.21
C ILE A 122 -25.97 6.80 3.29
N SER A 123 -25.67 6.15 2.17
CA SER A 123 -24.62 6.59 1.26
C SER A 123 -24.77 5.89 -0.08
N GLU A 124 -24.23 6.50 -1.13
CA GLU A 124 -24.26 5.95 -2.48
C GLU A 124 -22.97 6.25 -3.24
N THR A 125 -22.66 5.39 -4.20
CA THR A 125 -21.60 5.60 -5.17
C THR A 125 -22.03 5.08 -6.53
N LYS A 126 -21.41 5.61 -7.59
CA LYS A 126 -21.67 5.22 -8.96
C LYS A 126 -20.62 4.19 -9.42
N LEU A 127 -21.07 3.13 -10.08
CA LEU A 127 -20.22 2.10 -10.69
C LEU A 127 -20.31 2.22 -12.20
N ASP A 128 -19.19 2.46 -12.89
CA ASP A 128 -19.16 2.52 -14.35
C ASP A 128 -19.17 1.10 -14.95
N SER A 129 -20.11 0.83 -15.86
CA SER A 129 -20.29 -0.44 -16.58
C SER A 129 -19.17 -0.83 -17.52
N LYS A 130 -18.25 0.08 -17.89
CA LYS A 130 -17.08 -0.30 -18.70
C LYS A 130 -16.21 -1.38 -18.04
N SER A 131 -16.53 -1.74 -16.80
CA SER A 131 -15.78 -2.65 -15.95
C SER A 131 -16.45 -4.03 -15.79
N GLY A 132 -16.29 -4.87 -16.82
CA GLY A 132 -16.06 -6.31 -16.57
C GLY A 132 -14.82 -6.56 -15.69
N LEU A 133 -14.07 -5.49 -15.39
CA LEU A 133 -13.01 -5.39 -14.41
C LEU A 133 -13.58 -5.24 -12.99
N VAL A 134 -12.93 -5.89 -12.03
CA VAL A 134 -13.24 -5.76 -10.62
C VAL A 134 -12.87 -4.35 -10.14
N THR A 135 -13.87 -3.54 -9.79
CA THR A 135 -13.68 -2.16 -9.31
C THR A 135 -13.75 -2.10 -7.79
N LEU A 136 -12.82 -1.37 -7.15
CA LEU A 136 -12.88 -1.12 -5.71
C LEU A 136 -13.93 -0.04 -5.42
N ALA A 137 -15.02 -0.41 -4.75
CA ALA A 137 -16.05 0.50 -4.27
C ALA A 137 -15.85 0.74 -2.77
N ASN A 138 -15.70 2.02 -2.38
CA ASN A 138 -15.64 2.45 -0.99
C ASN A 138 -16.80 3.39 -0.71
N ILE A 139 -17.73 2.96 0.15
CA ILE A 139 -18.90 3.74 0.55
C ILE A 139 -18.63 4.34 1.93
N GLN A 140 -18.61 5.66 2.03
CA GLN A 140 -18.45 6.36 3.31
C GLN A 140 -19.75 6.38 4.09
N ILE A 141 -19.71 5.94 5.35
CA ILE A 141 -20.88 5.83 6.23
C ILE A 141 -21.00 7.05 7.16
N GLN A 142 -19.88 7.74 7.45
CA GLN A 142 -19.84 8.79 8.49
C GLN A 142 -20.23 10.21 8.05
N GLN A 143 -20.20 10.53 6.75
CA GLN A 143 -20.50 11.89 6.26
C GLN A 143 -21.98 12.17 6.03
N ALA A 144 -22.82 11.14 5.95
CA ALA A 144 -24.26 11.36 5.93
C ALA A 144 -24.71 11.66 7.36
N LYS A 145 -25.37 12.83 7.56
CA LYS A 145 -26.00 13.27 8.81
C LYS A 145 -26.38 12.06 9.66
N LYS A 146 -25.57 11.72 10.68
CA LYS A 146 -25.75 10.54 11.52
C LYS A 146 -27.25 10.40 11.82
N PRO A 147 -27.93 9.39 11.26
CA PRO A 147 -29.13 8.92 11.93
C PRO A 147 -28.66 8.55 13.33
N GLU A 148 -29.32 9.02 14.38
CA GLU A 148 -29.14 8.40 15.69
C GLU A 148 -29.64 6.96 15.56
N TYR A 149 -28.72 6.07 15.17
CA TYR A 149 -29.00 4.65 15.02
C TYR A 149 -28.96 4.03 16.41
N LYS A 150 -30.15 3.86 16.99
CA LYS A 150 -30.35 3.11 18.23
C LYS A 150 -31.59 2.24 18.06
N GLY A 151 -31.39 0.92 17.97
CA GLY A 151 -32.44 -0.06 18.27
C GLY A 151 -32.53 -1.23 17.30
N PRO A 152 -33.11 -2.36 17.73
CA PRO A 152 -33.28 -3.61 16.98
C PRO A 152 -34.32 -3.55 15.84
N GLU A 153 -34.83 -2.37 15.53
CA GLU A 153 -35.98 -2.13 14.65
C GLU A 153 -35.59 -1.72 13.22
N TRP A 154 -34.32 -1.81 12.86
CA TRP A 154 -33.83 -1.42 11.54
C TRP A 154 -33.45 -2.61 10.68
N ILE A 155 -33.76 -2.53 9.38
CA ILE A 155 -33.26 -3.44 8.35
C ILE A 155 -32.15 -2.76 7.57
N GLU A 156 -31.02 -3.43 7.41
CA GLU A 156 -29.82 -2.94 6.73
C GLU A 156 -29.62 -3.72 5.43
N PHE A 157 -29.40 -3.04 4.30
CA PHE A 157 -29.17 -3.73 3.03
C PHE A 157 -28.35 -2.91 2.05
N ILE A 158 -27.63 -3.61 1.19
CA ILE A 158 -26.92 -3.05 0.04
C ILE A 158 -27.86 -3.16 -1.17
N GLU A 159 -28.06 -2.06 -1.89
CA GLU A 159 -28.85 -2.02 -3.12
C GLU A 159 -27.96 -1.69 -4.32
N ILE A 160 -28.06 -2.49 -5.37
CA ILE A 160 -27.53 -2.18 -6.70
C ILE A 160 -28.73 -1.91 -7.59
N ARG A 161 -28.78 -0.71 -8.18
CA ARG A 161 -29.90 -0.27 -8.99
C ARG A 161 -29.43 0.33 -10.32
N THR A 162 -30.19 0.06 -11.38
CA THR A 162 -30.01 0.70 -12.68
C THR A 162 -30.67 2.09 -12.74
N PRO A 163 -30.13 3.03 -13.53
CA PRO A 163 -30.60 4.43 -13.53
C PRO A 163 -32.00 4.56 -14.14
N ASN A 164 -32.30 3.83 -15.22
CA ASN A 164 -33.60 3.78 -15.86
C ASN A 164 -34.27 2.42 -15.59
N LEU A 165 -35.26 2.42 -14.69
CA LEU A 165 -36.06 1.24 -14.40
C LEU A 165 -36.89 0.84 -15.64
N GLY A 166 -36.83 -0.44 -16.03
CA GLY A 166 -37.54 -0.98 -17.19
C GLY A 166 -36.74 -0.99 -18.50
N GLU A 167 -35.62 -0.25 -18.58
CA GLU A 167 -34.76 -0.23 -19.77
C GLU A 167 -33.40 -0.91 -19.54
N ASN A 168 -32.80 -0.65 -18.37
CA ASN A 168 -31.44 -1.09 -18.06
C ASN A 168 -31.45 -2.25 -17.09
N PHE A 169 -30.72 -3.32 -17.40
CA PHE A 169 -30.78 -4.57 -16.64
C PHE A 169 -29.41 -5.06 -16.15
N ILE A 170 -29.43 -5.76 -15.02
CA ILE A 170 -28.34 -6.47 -14.38
C ILE A 170 -28.52 -7.96 -14.67
N GLU A 171 -27.46 -8.61 -15.13
CA GLU A 171 -27.42 -10.05 -15.44
C GLU A 171 -26.50 -10.82 -14.48
N ARG A 172 -25.40 -10.18 -14.08
CA ARG A 172 -24.39 -10.80 -13.22
C ARG A 172 -23.77 -9.77 -12.27
N VAL A 173 -23.60 -10.17 -11.02
CA VAL A 173 -22.84 -9.42 -10.01
C VAL A 173 -21.77 -10.32 -9.42
N GLU A 174 -20.55 -9.82 -9.34
CA GLU A 174 -19.44 -10.47 -8.63
C GLU A 174 -18.92 -9.54 -7.54
N ILE A 175 -18.97 -9.99 -6.29
CA ILE A 175 -18.43 -9.26 -5.13
C ILE A 175 -17.27 -10.06 -4.55
N ARG A 176 -16.16 -9.38 -4.29
CA ARG A 176 -14.97 -9.90 -3.62
C ARG A 176 -14.61 -9.01 -2.45
N ASN A 177 -13.97 -9.59 -1.43
CA ASN A 177 -13.37 -8.85 -0.33
C ASN A 177 -14.32 -7.81 0.32
N LEU A 178 -15.60 -8.19 0.48
CA LEU A 178 -16.58 -7.39 1.22
C LEU A 178 -16.07 -7.21 2.65
N ALA A 179 -15.88 -5.97 3.08
CA ALA A 179 -15.36 -5.64 4.40
C ALA A 179 -16.03 -4.39 4.95
N PHE A 180 -16.50 -4.49 6.19
CA PHE A 180 -16.86 -3.32 6.99
C PHE A 180 -15.62 -2.88 7.75
N VAL A 181 -15.22 -1.63 7.53
CA VAL A 181 -14.01 -1.12 8.13
C VAL A 181 -14.35 -0.04 9.13
N TYR A 182 -13.83 -0.26 10.32
CA TYR A 182 -14.02 0.57 11.49
C TYR A 182 -12.82 1.49 11.57
N GLU A 183 -13.05 2.77 11.85
CA GLU A 183 -12.01 3.83 11.91
C GLU A 183 -10.78 3.51 12.76
N LYS A 184 -10.83 2.50 13.62
CA LYS A 184 -9.65 1.98 14.32
C LYS A 184 -8.61 1.34 13.38
N GLU A 185 -8.98 0.95 12.16
CA GLU A 185 -8.08 0.34 11.18
C GLU A 185 -8.02 1.16 9.88
N GLY A 186 -7.12 2.16 9.86
CA GLY A 186 -6.23 2.30 8.70
C GLY A 186 -6.55 3.34 7.63
N ARG A 187 -6.96 4.58 7.97
CA ARG A 187 -6.62 5.76 7.16
C ARG A 187 -6.46 7.03 7.99
N GLU A 188 -5.62 7.94 7.47
CA GLU A 188 -5.19 9.20 8.09
C GLU A 188 -6.39 10.07 8.53
N PRO A 189 -6.30 10.71 9.71
CA PRO A 189 -7.36 11.60 10.19
C PRO A 189 -7.63 12.72 9.16
N SER A 190 -8.89 13.15 9.06
CA SER A 190 -9.23 14.33 8.27
C SER A 190 -8.33 15.50 8.69
N GLN A 191 -7.67 16.14 7.74
CA GLN A 191 -6.79 17.32 7.96
C GLN A 191 -7.57 18.58 8.38
N THR A 192 -8.69 18.41 9.08
CA THR A 192 -9.56 19.49 9.57
C THR A 192 -9.26 19.88 11.01
N ILE A 193 -8.32 19.19 11.68
CA ILE A 193 -7.86 19.57 13.01
C ILE A 193 -6.76 20.62 12.83
N SER A 194 -6.98 21.85 13.32
CA SER A 194 -5.92 22.84 13.39
C SER A 194 -4.77 22.29 14.23
N LEU A 195 -3.53 22.42 13.72
CA LEU A 195 -2.35 21.99 14.45
C LEU A 195 -2.30 22.76 15.78
N GLY A 196 -2.29 22.03 16.90
CA GLY A 196 -2.22 22.63 18.23
C GLY A 196 -0.86 23.28 18.50
N ALA A 197 -0.79 24.13 19.53
CA ALA A 197 0.45 24.80 19.94
C ALA A 197 1.57 23.80 20.28
N ASP A 198 1.19 22.63 20.81
CA ASP A 198 2.06 21.48 21.08
C ASP A 198 2.74 20.93 19.83
N PHE A 199 2.03 20.85 18.70
CA PHE A 199 2.64 20.43 17.43
C PHE A 199 3.73 21.39 16.96
N TYR A 200 3.50 22.71 17.07
CA TYR A 200 4.51 23.70 16.70
C TYR A 200 5.72 23.66 17.64
N VAL A 201 5.51 23.47 18.95
CA VAL A 201 6.61 23.33 19.92
C VAL A 201 7.41 22.07 19.65
N LEU A 202 6.77 20.92 19.40
CA LEU A 202 7.46 19.70 18.99
C LEU A 202 8.17 19.87 17.64
N GLY A 203 7.55 20.54 16.67
CA GLY A 203 8.15 20.85 15.38
C GLY A 203 9.43 21.68 15.54
N VAL A 204 9.40 22.74 16.34
CA VAL A 204 10.58 23.56 16.66
C VAL A 204 11.64 22.72 17.39
N TYR A 205 11.25 21.90 18.36
CA TYR A 205 12.17 20.99 19.06
C TYR A 205 12.86 20.01 18.10
N PHE A 206 12.12 19.40 17.18
CA PHE A 206 12.68 18.51 16.15
C PHE A 206 13.60 19.27 15.19
N LEU A 207 13.25 20.49 14.79
CA LEU A 207 14.13 21.32 13.95
C LEU A 207 15.43 21.70 14.70
N ILE A 208 15.37 21.97 16.01
CA ILE A 208 16.57 22.22 16.82
C ILE A 208 17.48 20.98 16.83
N ILE A 209 16.92 19.79 17.04
CA ILE A 209 17.68 18.53 17.01
C ILE A 209 18.25 18.26 15.61
N LEU A 210 17.46 18.47 14.55
CA LEU A 210 17.86 18.16 13.18
C LEU A 210 18.84 19.16 12.59
N PHE A 211 18.86 20.42 13.03
CA PHE A 211 19.69 21.46 12.43
C PHE A 211 20.74 22.04 13.40
N ILE A 212 20.37 22.37 14.64
CA ILE A 212 21.28 23.05 15.57
C ILE A 212 22.32 22.07 16.13
N PHE A 213 21.89 20.89 16.56
CA PHE A 213 22.79 19.90 17.16
C PHE A 213 23.87 19.40 16.17
N PRO A 214 23.52 19.07 14.90
CA PRO A 214 24.50 18.88 13.82
C PRO A 214 25.48 20.02 13.63
N LEU A 215 25.04 21.28 13.62
CA LEU A 215 25.92 22.42 13.42
C LEU A 215 26.93 22.59 14.56
N ILE A 216 26.49 22.36 15.81
CA ILE A 216 27.39 22.37 16.98
C ILE A 216 28.42 21.24 16.86
N PHE A 217 27.99 20.06 16.43
CA PHE A 217 28.86 18.91 16.24
C PHE A 217 29.90 19.15 15.12
N LEU A 218 29.47 19.67 13.97
CA LEU A 218 30.33 19.98 12.82
C LEU A 218 31.44 20.98 13.19
N LYS A 219 31.16 21.96 14.06
CA LYS A 219 32.18 22.90 14.57
C LYS A 219 33.30 22.21 15.37
N LYS A 220 33.02 21.08 16.03
CA LYS A 220 33.97 20.36 16.90
C LYS A 220 34.42 19.00 16.34
N GLN A 221 34.04 18.67 15.10
CA GLN A 221 34.26 17.36 14.47
C GLN A 221 35.71 16.85 14.47
N SER A 222 36.71 17.74 14.43
CA SER A 222 38.12 17.36 14.41
C SER A 222 38.53 16.60 15.68
N LYS A 223 37.83 16.84 16.80
CA LYS A 223 38.06 16.21 18.10
C LYS A 223 37.47 14.80 18.20
N TYR A 224 36.54 14.42 17.33
CA TYR A 224 35.89 13.13 17.38
C TYR A 224 36.59 12.13 16.44
N SER A 225 36.66 10.87 16.89
CA SER A 225 37.12 9.77 16.04
C SER A 225 36.08 9.43 14.97
N LEU A 226 36.52 8.79 13.89
CA LEU A 226 35.63 8.32 12.82
C LEU A 226 34.49 7.44 13.37
N GLY A 227 34.82 6.51 14.27
CA GLY A 227 33.85 5.61 14.89
C GLY A 227 32.82 6.35 15.74
N CYS A 228 33.23 7.38 16.48
CA CYS A 228 32.29 8.20 17.25
C CYS A 228 31.29 8.93 16.36
N ILE A 229 31.73 9.49 15.22
CA ILE A 229 30.85 10.19 14.28
C ILE A 229 29.78 9.23 13.72
N LEU A 230 30.21 8.05 13.27
CA LEU A 230 29.31 7.03 12.72
C LEU A 230 28.33 6.50 13.77
N LEU A 231 28.81 6.19 14.98
CA LEU A 231 27.97 5.71 16.07
C LEU A 231 26.92 6.73 16.48
N LEU A 232 27.29 8.01 16.63
CA LEU A 232 26.35 9.06 16.98
C LEU A 232 25.28 9.25 15.90
N GLY A 233 25.68 9.26 14.62
CA GLY A 233 24.72 9.39 13.53
C GLY A 233 23.82 8.16 13.35
N PHE A 234 24.30 6.96 13.70
CA PHE A 234 23.49 5.74 13.80
C PHE A 234 22.48 5.83 14.94
N LEU A 235 22.94 6.13 16.16
CA LEU A 235 22.10 6.24 17.35
C LEU A 235 21.01 7.31 17.19
N LEU A 236 21.33 8.44 16.56
CA LEU A 236 20.36 9.48 16.22
C LEU A 236 19.25 8.98 15.30
N ARG A 237 19.58 8.17 14.28
CA ARG A 237 18.57 7.60 13.37
C ARG A 237 17.74 6.54 14.06
N VAL A 238 18.36 5.66 14.85
CA VAL A 238 17.68 4.61 15.61
C VAL A 238 16.75 5.18 16.68
N SER A 239 17.11 6.32 17.30
CA SER A 239 16.23 6.96 18.29
C SER A 239 15.00 7.61 17.67
N ILE A 240 15.04 7.99 16.39
CA ILE A 240 13.92 8.64 15.68
C ILE A 240 13.02 7.61 14.96
N ALA A 241 13.62 6.54 14.42
CA ALA A 241 12.94 5.61 13.52
C ALA A 241 11.69 4.89 14.08
N PRO A 242 11.64 4.47 15.36
CA PRO A 242 10.45 3.84 15.95
C PRO A 242 9.23 4.76 16.05
N PHE A 243 9.43 6.07 16.00
CA PHE A 243 8.40 7.08 16.30
C PHE A 243 7.92 7.84 15.06
N THR A 244 8.50 7.57 13.89
CA THR A 244 8.18 8.27 12.64
C THR A 244 7.99 7.28 11.49
N SER A 245 7.18 7.60 10.47
CA SER A 245 7.02 6.81 9.24
C SER A 245 6.16 7.56 8.23
N HIS A 246 6.48 7.46 6.94
CA HIS A 246 5.52 7.78 5.89
C HIS A 246 4.56 6.61 5.70
N ASN A 247 3.26 6.89 5.69
CA ASN A 247 2.23 5.86 5.78
C ASN A 247 2.21 4.94 4.56
N PHE A 248 2.36 5.48 3.35
CA PHE A 248 2.26 4.70 2.13
C PHE A 248 3.42 3.69 1.97
N ASP A 249 4.66 4.17 2.07
CA ASP A 249 5.86 3.34 1.81
C ASP A 249 6.04 2.25 2.86
N ILE A 250 5.85 2.60 4.14
CA ILE A 250 5.97 1.64 5.24
C ILE A 250 4.82 0.63 5.23
N LEU A 251 3.60 1.02 4.83
CA LEU A 251 2.48 0.07 4.71
C LEU A 251 2.74 -0.96 3.59
N GLY A 252 3.32 -0.56 2.47
CA GLY A 252 3.77 -1.48 1.42
C GLY A 252 4.79 -2.49 1.94
N CYS A 253 5.81 -2.01 2.67
CA CYS A 253 6.83 -2.87 3.28
C CYS A 253 6.21 -3.81 4.33
N LYS A 254 5.35 -3.30 5.21
CA LYS A 254 4.62 -4.07 6.22
C LYS A 254 3.80 -5.19 5.60
N ARG A 255 3.06 -4.89 4.52
CA ARG A 255 2.25 -5.89 3.82
C ARG A 255 3.14 -7.00 3.25
N ALA A 256 4.25 -6.64 2.61
CA ALA A 256 5.19 -7.59 2.03
C ALA A 256 5.78 -8.56 3.06
N VAL A 257 6.28 -8.05 4.19
CA VAL A 257 6.87 -8.91 5.23
C VAL A 257 5.82 -9.79 5.92
N ARG A 258 4.63 -9.28 6.19
CA ARG A 258 3.57 -10.04 6.87
C ARG A 258 2.96 -11.12 5.99
N MET A 259 2.69 -10.84 4.71
CA MET A 259 2.24 -11.88 3.77
C MET A 259 3.23 -13.05 3.72
N TYR A 260 4.53 -12.77 3.77
CA TYR A 260 5.54 -13.82 3.81
C TYR A 260 5.55 -14.57 5.15
N TYR A 261 5.68 -13.86 6.28
CA TYR A 261 5.89 -14.50 7.58
C TYR A 261 4.62 -15.07 8.25
N GLU A 262 3.44 -14.55 7.91
CA GLU A 262 2.15 -14.99 8.46
C GLU A 262 1.45 -16.00 7.55
N GLU A 263 1.51 -15.80 6.22
CA GLU A 263 0.76 -16.60 5.24
C GLU A 263 1.66 -17.48 4.34
N GLY A 264 2.99 -17.29 4.38
CA GLY A 264 3.91 -18.00 3.49
C GLY A 264 3.89 -17.51 2.04
N VAL A 265 3.29 -16.35 1.76
CA VAL A 265 3.07 -15.82 0.41
C VAL A 265 4.15 -14.80 0.05
N LEU A 266 4.82 -15.02 -1.08
CA LEU A 266 5.78 -14.06 -1.66
C LEU A 266 5.03 -12.98 -2.45
N SER A 267 4.76 -11.83 -1.82
CA SER A 267 4.09 -10.71 -2.50
C SER A 267 4.89 -10.13 -3.67
N LEU A 268 6.16 -10.52 -3.81
CA LEU A 268 7.00 -10.26 -4.97
C LEU A 268 6.28 -10.57 -6.30
N PHE A 269 5.47 -11.62 -6.33
CA PHE A 269 4.81 -12.11 -7.54
C PHE A 269 3.38 -11.63 -7.74
N THR A 270 2.82 -10.86 -6.79
CA THR A 270 1.40 -10.48 -6.80
C THR A 270 1.16 -8.99 -6.68
N SER A 271 1.92 -8.27 -5.85
CA SER A 271 1.64 -6.86 -5.55
C SER A 271 2.86 -6.00 -5.25
N TRP A 272 4.08 -6.53 -5.41
CA TRP A 272 5.31 -5.76 -5.19
C TRP A 272 5.75 -5.02 -6.45
N THR A 273 6.18 -3.78 -6.30
CA THR A 273 6.49 -2.88 -7.43
C THR A 273 7.95 -2.47 -7.51
N SER A 274 8.75 -2.78 -6.49
CA SER A 274 10.17 -2.42 -6.43
C SER A 274 11.07 -3.58 -6.87
N PRO A 275 12.35 -3.32 -7.21
CA PRO A 275 13.27 -4.39 -7.58
C PRO A 275 13.38 -5.50 -6.52
N PRO A 276 13.55 -6.78 -6.92
CA PRO A 276 13.58 -7.92 -6.01
C PRO A 276 14.63 -7.82 -4.91
N VAL A 277 15.76 -7.17 -5.17
CA VAL A 277 16.82 -7.00 -4.16
C VAL A 277 16.32 -6.29 -2.91
N TRP A 278 15.51 -5.24 -3.06
CA TRP A 278 14.92 -4.57 -1.90
C TRP A 278 13.96 -5.49 -1.14
N PHE A 279 13.14 -6.27 -1.85
CA PHE A 279 12.23 -7.23 -1.24
C PHE A 279 12.95 -8.25 -0.35
N PHE A 280 14.03 -8.87 -0.87
CA PHE A 280 14.77 -9.87 -0.09
C PHE A 280 15.55 -9.26 1.07
N VAL A 281 16.15 -8.07 0.90
CA VAL A 281 16.77 -7.34 2.02
C VAL A 281 15.74 -7.09 3.12
N LEU A 282 14.55 -6.62 2.75
CA LEU A 282 13.46 -6.37 3.69
C LEU A 282 13.07 -7.64 4.47
N LEU A 283 12.91 -8.79 3.79
CA LEU A 283 12.59 -10.06 4.46
C LEU A 283 13.68 -10.48 5.46
N VAL A 284 14.94 -10.43 5.05
CA VAL A 284 16.08 -10.82 5.90
C VAL A 284 16.17 -9.95 7.14
N PHE A 285 16.01 -8.64 6.99
CA PHE A 285 16.09 -7.70 8.11
C PHE A 285 14.85 -7.75 9.03
N HIS A 286 13.71 -8.23 8.54
CA HIS A 286 12.52 -8.42 9.36
C HIS A 286 12.53 -9.75 10.12
N ALA A 287 13.29 -10.76 9.67
CA ALA A 287 13.36 -12.07 10.33
C ALA A 287 13.66 -12.02 11.84
N PRO A 288 14.63 -11.22 12.32
CA PRO A 288 14.91 -11.09 13.75
C PRO A 288 13.73 -10.52 14.54
N TYR A 289 12.95 -9.60 13.96
CA TYR A 289 11.74 -9.08 14.60
C TYR A 289 10.74 -10.19 14.89
N ILE A 290 10.48 -11.07 13.90
CA ILE A 290 9.58 -12.20 14.07
C ILE A 290 10.09 -13.17 15.13
N ALA A 291 11.40 -13.46 15.15
CA ALA A 291 11.99 -14.29 16.19
C ALA A 291 11.80 -13.68 17.59
N LEU A 292 12.02 -12.38 17.73
CA LEU A 292 11.79 -11.65 18.99
C LEU A 292 10.32 -11.67 19.42
N ARG A 293 9.37 -11.51 18.48
CA ARG A 293 7.94 -11.61 18.78
C ARG A 293 7.54 -13.02 19.23
N LYS A 294 8.14 -14.07 18.65
CA LYS A 294 7.88 -15.47 19.03
C LYS A 294 8.35 -15.82 20.44
N ILE A 295 9.44 -15.22 20.91
CA ILE A 295 9.92 -15.40 22.30
C ILE A 295 9.20 -14.49 23.31
N GLY A 296 8.15 -13.79 22.88
CA GLY A 296 7.31 -12.99 23.76
C GLY A 296 7.73 -11.53 23.95
N LEU A 297 8.63 -10.98 23.11
CA LEU A 297 8.98 -9.56 23.20
C LEU A 297 7.73 -8.70 22.91
N PRO A 298 7.30 -7.83 23.84
CA PRO A 298 6.19 -6.93 23.60
C PRO A 298 6.59 -5.84 22.60
N ASP A 299 5.60 -5.35 21.86
CA ASP A 299 5.75 -4.24 20.92
C ASP A 299 4.53 -3.34 21.05
N PHE A 300 4.70 -2.04 20.80
CA PHE A 300 3.70 -1.03 21.09
C PHE A 300 3.49 -0.12 19.89
N ARG A 301 2.33 0.53 19.85
CA ARG A 301 2.01 1.51 18.81
C ARG A 301 2.33 2.90 19.31
N VAL A 302 2.99 3.68 18.47
CA VAL A 302 3.25 5.11 18.71
C VAL A 302 2.23 5.92 17.91
N TYR A 303 1.43 6.74 18.59
CA TYR A 303 0.39 7.57 17.98
C TYR A 303 -0.50 6.79 16.99
N TYR A 304 -0.80 7.40 15.84
CA TYR A 304 -1.61 6.82 14.77
C TYR A 304 -0.77 6.08 13.71
N GLN A 305 0.45 5.65 14.03
CA GLN A 305 1.28 4.96 13.06
C GLN A 305 0.64 3.66 12.56
N PRO A 306 0.81 3.31 11.27
CA PRO A 306 0.19 2.12 10.67
C PRO A 306 0.85 0.81 11.12
N ILE A 307 1.95 0.89 11.86
CA ILE A 307 2.85 -0.20 12.22
C ILE A 307 3.32 -0.04 13.67
N LEU A 308 3.79 -1.12 14.29
CA LEU A 308 4.32 -1.09 15.65
C LEU A 308 5.75 -0.52 15.68
N ALA A 309 6.15 0.03 16.82
CA ALA A 309 7.37 0.82 16.98
C ALA A 309 8.65 0.01 16.73
N LEU A 310 8.73 -1.21 17.26
CA LEU A 310 9.87 -2.08 17.00
C LEU A 310 9.81 -2.66 15.58
N GLU A 311 8.62 -3.02 15.09
CA GLU A 311 8.43 -3.53 13.73
C GLU A 311 8.95 -2.53 12.67
N VAL A 312 8.58 -1.25 12.80
CA VAL A 312 9.02 -0.21 11.86
C VAL A 312 10.53 0.03 11.93
N LEU A 313 11.13 -0.10 13.12
CA LEU A 313 12.58 -0.02 13.27
C LEU A 313 13.27 -1.11 12.45
N PHE A 314 12.80 -2.37 12.50
CA PHE A 314 13.40 -3.46 11.73
C PHE A 314 13.22 -3.28 10.21
N ILE A 315 12.10 -2.69 9.76
CA ILE A 315 11.92 -2.31 8.35
C ILE A 315 12.91 -1.22 7.93
N LYS A 316 13.17 -0.23 8.79
CA LYS A 316 14.06 0.91 8.50
C LYS A 316 15.53 0.62 8.76
N LEU A 317 15.86 -0.38 9.56
CA LEU A 317 17.22 -0.74 9.94
C LEU A 317 18.16 -0.94 8.74
N PRO A 318 17.81 -1.69 7.67
CA PRO A 318 18.68 -1.81 6.50
C PRO A 318 18.96 -0.46 5.84
N LEU A 319 18.01 0.47 5.88
CA LEU A 319 18.13 1.81 5.30
C LEU A 319 19.07 2.67 6.14
N ILE A 320 18.91 2.64 7.46
CA ILE A 320 19.77 3.34 8.42
C ILE A 320 21.22 2.85 8.31
N LEU A 321 21.42 1.53 8.26
CA LEU A 321 22.76 0.95 8.09
C LEU A 321 23.37 1.33 6.75
N SER A 322 22.58 1.35 5.68
CA SER A 322 23.04 1.80 4.36
C SER A 322 23.53 3.25 4.39
N ASP A 323 22.85 4.12 5.12
CA ASP A 323 23.25 5.51 5.32
C ASP A 323 24.60 5.63 6.06
N VAL A 324 24.78 4.87 7.14
CA VAL A 324 26.04 4.83 7.90
C VAL A 324 27.18 4.30 7.04
N MET A 325 26.94 3.24 6.28
CA MET A 325 27.93 2.66 5.37
C MET A 325 28.24 3.59 4.20
N SER A 326 27.24 4.33 3.68
CA SER A 326 27.41 5.38 2.68
C SER A 326 28.36 6.46 3.17
N ALA A 327 28.18 6.92 4.41
CA ALA A 327 29.04 7.91 5.01
C ALA A 327 30.48 7.41 5.16
N TYR A 328 30.66 6.17 5.61
CA TYR A 328 31.98 5.54 5.67
C TYR A 328 32.64 5.43 4.28
N LEU A 329 31.88 5.05 3.25
CA LEU A 329 32.37 4.99 1.87
C LEU A 329 32.80 6.37 1.36
N ILE A 330 32.04 7.43 1.67
CA ILE A 330 32.43 8.80 1.34
C ILE A 330 33.80 9.13 1.94
N TYR A 331 34.03 8.84 3.23
CA TYR A 331 35.34 9.01 3.84
C TYR A 331 36.43 8.22 3.09
N LYS A 332 36.17 6.95 2.76
CA LYS A 332 37.14 6.09 2.04
C LYS A 332 37.44 6.61 0.64
N ILE A 333 36.45 7.13 -0.07
CA ILE A 333 36.61 7.77 -1.38
C ILE A 333 37.47 9.03 -1.24
N CYS A 334 37.15 9.92 -0.30
CA CYS A 334 37.95 11.11 -0.04
C CYS A 334 39.42 10.77 0.27
N ARG A 335 39.66 9.75 1.11
CA ARG A 335 41.04 9.29 1.41
C ARG A 335 41.77 8.75 0.20
N LYS A 336 41.08 8.05 -0.72
CA LYS A 336 41.66 7.59 -1.98
C LYS A 336 41.94 8.71 -2.96
N MET A 337 41.20 9.81 -2.88
CA MET A 337 41.43 11.04 -3.64
C MET A 337 42.44 11.97 -2.96
N GLU A 338 43.24 11.45 -2.01
CA GLU A 338 44.30 12.18 -1.30
C GLU A 338 43.81 13.42 -0.53
N ILE A 339 42.52 13.45 -0.18
CA ILE A 339 41.96 14.48 0.70
C ILE A 339 42.45 14.24 2.12
N SER A 340 42.84 15.32 2.81
CA SER A 340 43.31 15.24 4.20
C SER A 340 42.28 14.57 5.13
N GLU A 341 42.77 13.93 6.19
CA GLU A 341 41.92 13.17 7.10
C GLU A 341 40.82 14.04 7.73
N SER A 342 41.20 15.22 8.22
CA SER A 342 40.25 16.16 8.85
C SER A 342 39.15 16.60 7.89
N ARG A 343 39.49 16.87 6.62
CA ARG A 343 38.50 17.21 5.59
C ARG A 343 37.63 16.01 5.21
N SER A 344 38.21 14.82 5.11
CA SER A 344 37.45 13.59 4.85
C SER A 344 36.46 13.29 5.97
N LYS A 345 36.85 13.48 7.24
CA LYS A 345 35.94 13.36 8.40
C LYS A 345 34.85 14.42 8.37
N LEU A 346 35.16 15.65 7.95
CA LEU A 346 34.16 16.71 7.76
C LEU A 346 33.10 16.32 6.73
N VAL A 347 33.50 15.86 5.54
CA VAL A 347 32.54 15.47 4.49
C VAL A 347 31.64 14.33 4.96
N LEU A 348 32.19 13.32 5.63
CA LEU A 348 31.41 12.25 6.25
C LEU A 348 30.44 12.79 7.31
N ALA A 349 30.89 13.68 8.19
CA ALA A 349 30.05 14.25 9.24
C ALA A 349 28.90 15.09 8.65
N VAL A 350 29.19 15.89 7.60
CA VAL A 350 28.16 16.64 6.86
C VAL A 350 27.12 15.69 6.30
N PHE A 351 27.53 14.56 5.72
CA PHE A 351 26.59 13.56 5.23
C PHE A 351 25.78 12.91 6.37
N MET A 352 26.44 12.47 7.44
CA MET A 352 25.77 11.78 8.57
C MET A 352 24.75 12.66 9.27
N PHE A 353 25.02 13.95 9.41
CA PHE A 353 24.16 14.88 10.13
C PHE A 353 23.38 15.82 9.23
N ASN A 354 23.33 15.54 7.91
CA ASN A 354 22.44 16.25 7.01
C ASN A 354 20.98 15.89 7.36
N PRO A 355 20.13 16.88 7.68
CA PRO A 355 18.71 16.67 8.00
C PRO A 355 17.99 15.82 6.94
N LEU A 356 18.29 16.04 5.66
CA LEU A 356 17.64 15.32 4.57
C LEU A 356 18.04 13.84 4.54
N ASN A 357 19.30 13.54 4.82
CA ASN A 357 19.80 12.16 4.91
C ASN A 357 19.30 11.45 6.17
N ILE A 358 19.03 12.17 7.26
CA ILE A 358 18.34 11.59 8.43
C ILE A 358 16.88 11.29 8.06
N PHE A 359 16.24 12.23 7.35
CA PHE A 359 14.83 12.19 7.05
C PHE A 359 14.42 10.96 6.21
N PHE A 360 15.11 10.65 5.12
CA PHE A 360 14.72 9.54 4.25
C PHE A 360 14.69 8.14 4.93
N PRO A 361 15.77 7.66 5.58
CA PRO A 361 15.77 6.35 6.22
C PRO A 361 15.08 6.35 7.59
N ALA A 362 15.32 7.37 8.43
CA ALA A 362 14.84 7.36 9.81
C ALA A 362 13.41 7.87 9.94
N ILE A 363 13.04 8.95 9.24
CA ILE A 363 11.71 9.57 9.36
C ILE A 363 10.72 8.96 8.36
N TRP A 364 11.04 9.01 7.07
CA TRP A 364 10.15 8.57 6.00
C TRP A 364 10.08 7.03 5.89
N GLY A 365 11.24 6.37 5.84
CA GLY A 365 11.34 4.94 5.53
C GLY A 365 11.44 4.62 4.04
N MET A 366 12.01 5.55 3.26
CA MET A 366 12.21 5.37 1.82
C MET A 366 13.54 4.64 1.54
N PHE A 367 13.53 3.64 0.66
CA PHE A 367 14.69 2.76 0.46
C PHE A 367 15.84 3.35 -0.40
N ASP A 368 15.78 4.64 -0.71
CA ASP A 368 16.80 5.35 -1.49
C ASP A 368 18.17 5.31 -0.82
N SER A 369 18.25 5.31 0.51
CA SER A 369 19.51 5.14 1.25
C SER A 369 20.25 3.86 0.86
N LEU A 370 19.53 2.76 0.59
CA LEU A 370 20.13 1.50 0.13
C LEU A 370 20.70 1.64 -1.29
N ALA A 371 19.97 2.32 -2.18
CA ALA A 371 20.44 2.57 -3.54
C ALA A 371 21.66 3.52 -3.57
N VAL A 372 21.68 4.55 -2.72
CA VAL A 372 22.83 5.46 -2.55
C VAL A 372 24.06 4.72 -2.05
N PHE A 373 23.89 3.79 -1.11
CA PHE A 373 25.00 2.94 -0.63
C PHE A 373 25.64 2.15 -1.77
N PHE A 374 24.85 1.40 -2.55
CA PHE A 374 25.39 0.63 -3.68
C PHE A 374 25.95 1.54 -4.78
N MET A 375 25.37 2.73 -4.97
CA MET A 375 25.92 3.74 -5.88
C MET A 375 27.34 4.17 -5.45
N LEU A 376 27.51 4.57 -4.19
CA LEU A 376 28.80 4.96 -3.63
C LEU A 376 29.80 3.81 -3.60
N LEU A 377 29.34 2.58 -3.35
CA LEU A 377 30.19 1.39 -3.35
C LEU A 377 30.75 1.13 -4.77
N GLY A 378 29.92 1.25 -5.81
CA GLY A 378 30.41 1.18 -7.18
C GLY A 378 31.39 2.31 -7.48
N PHE A 379 31.10 3.56 -7.08
CA PHE A 379 32.04 4.69 -7.25
C PHE A 379 33.38 4.45 -6.55
N TYR A 380 33.38 3.88 -5.34
CA TYR A 380 34.61 3.49 -4.66
C TYR A 380 35.46 2.55 -5.53
N TYR A 381 34.84 1.54 -6.15
CA TYR A 381 35.54 0.65 -7.08
C TYR A 381 35.94 1.30 -8.40
N VAL A 382 35.19 2.30 -8.88
CA VAL A 382 35.62 3.13 -10.03
C VAL A 382 36.93 3.85 -9.72
N VAL A 383 37.03 4.46 -8.53
CA VAL A 383 38.27 5.12 -8.07
C VAL A 383 39.42 4.11 -7.97
N GLU A 384 39.14 2.86 -7.57
CA GLU A 384 40.14 1.76 -7.62
C GLU A 384 40.47 1.26 -9.04
N GLY A 385 39.76 1.72 -10.08
CA GLY A 385 39.90 1.21 -11.44
C GLY A 385 39.27 -0.17 -11.68
N LYS A 386 38.46 -0.68 -10.74
CA LYS A 386 37.79 -1.98 -10.83
C LYS A 386 36.41 -1.85 -11.48
N PHE A 387 36.40 -1.48 -12.77
CA PHE A 387 35.17 -1.18 -13.52
C PHE A 387 34.17 -2.34 -13.57
N TYR A 388 34.62 -3.58 -13.72
CA TYR A 388 33.70 -4.73 -13.78
C TYR A 388 32.99 -4.99 -12.46
N VAL A 389 33.68 -4.76 -11.33
CA VAL A 389 33.12 -4.87 -9.99
C VAL A 389 32.09 -3.76 -9.75
N ALA A 390 32.40 -2.53 -10.19
CA ALA A 390 31.44 -1.42 -10.15
C ALA A 390 30.19 -1.72 -11.01
N ALA A 391 30.36 -2.32 -12.19
CA ALA A 391 29.26 -2.72 -13.06
C ALA A 391 28.35 -3.75 -12.41
N LEU A 392 28.94 -4.79 -11.80
CA LEU A 392 28.22 -5.81 -11.04
C LEU A 392 27.39 -5.19 -9.90
N ILE A 393 27.99 -4.30 -9.12
CA ILE A 393 27.33 -3.65 -7.99
C ILE A 393 26.18 -2.75 -8.43
N TRP A 394 26.37 -1.91 -9.44
CA TRP A 394 25.28 -1.09 -9.96
C TRP A 394 24.21 -1.92 -10.69
N GLY A 395 24.62 -3.06 -11.27
CA GLY A 395 23.72 -4.06 -11.84
C GLY A 395 22.84 -4.77 -10.82
N LEU A 396 23.13 -4.70 -9.51
CA LEU A 396 22.20 -5.18 -8.48
C LEU A 396 20.85 -4.46 -8.55
N GLY A 397 20.81 -3.25 -9.11
CA GLY A 397 19.57 -2.57 -9.49
C GLY A 397 18.61 -2.33 -8.33
N VAL A 398 19.13 -2.07 -7.12
CA VAL A 398 18.32 -1.76 -5.94
C VAL A 398 17.28 -0.68 -6.23
N LYS A 399 17.67 0.32 -7.03
CA LYS A 399 16.76 1.16 -7.80
C LYS A 399 17.20 1.25 -9.25
N TRP A 400 16.23 1.41 -10.13
CA TRP A 400 16.44 1.57 -11.58
C TRP A 400 17.43 2.68 -11.95
N TYR A 401 17.53 3.76 -11.17
CA TYR A 401 18.44 4.88 -11.48
C TYR A 401 19.91 4.52 -11.31
N SER A 402 20.24 3.46 -10.56
CA SER A 402 21.63 2.98 -10.48
C SER A 402 22.14 2.44 -11.82
N LEU A 403 21.24 1.91 -12.65
CA LEU A 403 21.56 1.39 -13.98
C LEU A 403 21.95 2.50 -14.96
N ALA A 404 21.44 3.72 -14.75
CA ALA A 404 21.76 4.87 -15.59
C ALA A 404 23.26 5.21 -15.58
N PHE A 405 24.02 4.78 -14.56
CA PHE A 405 25.46 5.01 -14.47
C PHE A 405 26.32 3.99 -15.26
N ILE A 406 25.74 2.85 -15.66
CA ILE A 406 26.48 1.78 -16.35
C ILE A 406 27.03 2.22 -17.73
N PRO A 407 26.28 2.96 -18.57
CA PRO A 407 26.84 3.50 -19.81
C PRO A 407 28.04 4.43 -19.58
N PHE A 408 27.96 5.32 -18.58
CA PHE A 408 29.06 6.21 -18.22
C PHE A 408 30.29 5.42 -17.74
N LEU A 409 30.07 4.31 -17.03
CA LEU A 409 31.13 3.41 -16.60
C LEU A 409 31.86 2.74 -17.77
N ALA A 410 31.12 2.33 -18.80
CA ALA A 410 31.68 1.74 -20.02
C ALA A 410 32.57 2.76 -20.76
N VAL A 411 32.11 4.02 -20.86
CA VAL A 411 32.89 5.13 -21.43
C VAL A 411 34.12 5.44 -20.58
N ALA A 412 33.97 5.55 -19.25
CA ALA A 412 35.09 5.80 -18.34
C ALA A 412 36.19 4.73 -18.45
N ARG A 413 35.78 3.46 -18.58
CA ARG A 413 36.71 2.35 -18.85
C ARG A 413 37.42 2.53 -20.20
N TYR A 414 36.67 2.82 -21.26
CA TYR A 414 37.21 3.01 -22.61
C TYR A 414 38.30 4.10 -22.63
N LEU A 415 38.06 5.22 -21.93
CA LEU A 415 38.99 6.35 -21.86
C LEU A 415 40.23 6.07 -21.02
N LYS A 416 40.12 5.31 -19.92
CA LYS A 416 41.26 5.02 -19.04
C LYS A 416 42.29 4.06 -19.68
N GLU A 417 41.85 3.19 -20.57
CA GLU A 417 42.68 2.12 -21.15
C GLU A 417 43.48 2.62 -22.37
N ASN A 418 44.40 3.58 -22.18
CA ASN A 418 45.09 4.26 -23.28
C ASN A 418 46.22 3.42 -23.96
N GLN A 419 46.66 2.35 -23.29
CA GLN A 419 47.82 1.51 -23.67
C GLN A 419 47.44 0.28 -24.52
N ARG A 420 46.14 0.06 -24.81
CA ARG A 420 45.67 -1.16 -25.47
C ARG A 420 44.92 -0.85 -26.77
N GLY A 421 45.09 -1.70 -27.77
CA GLY A 421 44.48 -1.55 -29.10
C GLY A 421 42.97 -1.30 -29.05
N LYS A 422 42.45 -0.53 -30.03
CA LYS A 422 41.05 -0.04 -30.10
C LYS A 422 40.01 -1.14 -29.82
N MET A 423 40.20 -2.33 -30.36
CA MET A 423 39.29 -3.47 -30.18
C MET A 423 39.13 -3.88 -28.70
N ARG A 424 40.24 -3.97 -27.95
CA ARG A 424 40.22 -4.39 -26.54
C ARG A 424 39.49 -3.40 -25.65
N ARG A 425 39.56 -2.10 -25.98
CA ARG A 425 38.79 -1.06 -25.29
C ARG A 425 37.29 -1.22 -25.52
N ILE A 426 36.88 -1.44 -26.77
CA ILE A 426 35.47 -1.65 -27.14
C ILE A 426 34.92 -2.89 -26.43
N VAL A 427 35.62 -4.03 -26.53
CA VAL A 427 35.23 -5.27 -25.84
C VAL A 427 35.15 -5.06 -24.33
N GLY A 428 36.10 -4.34 -23.73
CA GLY A 428 36.06 -4.02 -22.32
C GLY A 428 34.83 -3.20 -21.91
N GLY A 429 34.43 -2.21 -22.72
CA GLY A 429 33.22 -1.42 -22.52
C GLY A 429 31.94 -2.25 -22.68
N LEU A 430 31.87 -3.09 -23.72
CA LEU A 430 30.75 -4.00 -23.93
C LEU A 430 30.60 -5.00 -22.78
N LEU A 431 31.70 -5.51 -22.23
CA LEU A 431 31.69 -6.37 -21.04
C LEU A 431 31.16 -5.63 -19.81
N VAL A 432 31.47 -4.35 -19.62
CA VAL A 432 30.88 -3.54 -18.53
C VAL A 432 29.35 -3.45 -18.68
N LEU A 433 28.87 -3.17 -19.90
CA LEU A 433 27.43 -3.13 -20.18
C LEU A 433 26.77 -4.49 -19.93
N ALA A 434 27.37 -5.57 -20.47
CA ALA A 434 26.86 -6.93 -20.32
C ALA A 434 26.83 -7.38 -18.86
N ILE A 435 27.88 -7.10 -18.07
CA ILE A 435 27.90 -7.44 -16.65
C ILE A 435 26.84 -6.64 -15.90
N GLY A 436 26.77 -5.32 -16.11
CA GLY A 436 25.83 -4.47 -15.37
C GLY A 436 24.37 -4.79 -15.69
N PHE A 437 23.97 -4.68 -16.96
CA PHE A 437 22.59 -4.96 -17.37
C PHE A 437 22.25 -6.45 -17.29
N GLY A 438 23.19 -7.35 -17.54
CA GLY A 438 23.00 -8.78 -17.39
C GLY A 438 22.76 -9.20 -15.94
N THR A 439 23.48 -8.59 -14.98
CA THR A 439 23.22 -8.81 -13.55
C THR A 439 21.81 -8.37 -13.17
N PHE A 440 21.40 -7.18 -13.65
CA PHE A 440 20.05 -6.67 -13.38
C PHE A 440 18.97 -7.59 -13.96
N ALA A 441 19.11 -7.96 -15.24
CA ALA A 441 18.18 -8.86 -15.91
C ALA A 441 18.12 -10.22 -15.19
N ALA A 442 19.27 -10.79 -14.80
CA ALA A 442 19.32 -12.04 -14.06
C ALA A 442 18.58 -11.93 -12.72
N LEU A 443 18.79 -10.87 -11.94
CA LEU A 443 18.12 -10.67 -10.65
C LEU A 443 16.62 -10.41 -10.78
N MET A 444 16.19 -9.73 -11.84
CA MET A 444 14.77 -9.54 -12.14
C MET A 444 14.12 -10.85 -12.54
N VAL A 445 14.73 -11.61 -13.46
CA VAL A 445 14.10 -12.78 -14.08
C VAL A 445 14.19 -14.05 -13.23
N THR A 446 15.31 -14.27 -12.52
CA THR A 446 15.57 -15.52 -11.79
C THR A 446 14.46 -15.87 -10.78
N PRO A 447 13.97 -14.94 -9.93
CA PRO A 447 12.89 -15.26 -9.00
C PRO A 447 11.61 -15.75 -9.70
N HIS A 448 11.26 -15.18 -10.85
CA HIS A 448 10.07 -15.59 -11.61
C HIS A 448 10.24 -16.96 -12.28
N ILE A 449 11.44 -17.26 -12.82
CA ILE A 449 11.75 -18.58 -13.37
C ILE A 449 11.67 -19.64 -12.27
N LEU A 450 12.31 -19.40 -11.12
CA LEU A 450 12.31 -20.35 -10.00
C LEU A 450 10.91 -20.57 -9.42
N HIS A 451 10.04 -19.56 -9.47
CA HIS A 451 8.65 -19.67 -9.05
C HIS A 451 7.73 -20.32 -10.10
N GLY A 452 8.23 -20.61 -11.30
CA GLY A 452 7.43 -21.19 -12.40
C GLY A 452 6.48 -20.21 -13.08
N ASN A 453 6.63 -18.89 -12.86
CA ASN A 453 5.78 -17.87 -13.46
C ASN A 453 6.32 -17.44 -14.83
N THR A 454 5.98 -18.18 -15.88
CA THR A 454 6.37 -17.88 -17.26
C THR A 454 5.54 -16.75 -17.89
N ALA A 455 4.44 -16.32 -17.28
CA ALA A 455 3.63 -15.21 -17.78
C ALA A 455 4.40 -13.89 -17.74
N TYR A 456 5.24 -13.70 -16.72
CA TYR A 456 6.14 -12.55 -16.62
C TYR A 456 7.15 -12.51 -17.79
N LEU A 457 7.73 -13.66 -18.14
CA LEU A 457 8.65 -13.74 -19.29
C LEU A 457 7.96 -13.36 -20.60
N LYS A 458 6.70 -13.78 -20.80
CA LYS A 458 5.93 -13.38 -21.98
C LYS A 458 5.71 -11.88 -22.02
N GLN A 459 5.30 -11.26 -20.92
CA GLN A 459 5.13 -9.80 -20.85
C GLN A 459 6.43 -9.02 -21.10
N VAL A 460 7.56 -9.51 -20.60
CA VAL A 460 8.87 -8.86 -20.81
C VAL A 460 9.36 -9.01 -22.25
N LEU A 461 9.07 -10.15 -22.90
CA LEU A 461 9.47 -10.44 -24.27
C LEU A 461 8.50 -9.91 -25.34
N GLU A 462 7.28 -9.53 -24.94
CA GLU A 462 6.28 -8.87 -25.80
C GLU A 462 6.58 -7.37 -26.00
N PHE A 463 7.51 -6.81 -25.22
CA PHE A 463 8.10 -5.48 -25.39
C PHE A 463 9.40 -5.56 -26.19
#